data_AF-A0A1Q9RWK2-F1
#
_entry.id   AF-A0A1Q9RWK2-F1
#
_cell.length_a   1.000
_cell.length_b   1.000
_cell.length_c   1.000
_cell.angle_alpha   90.00
_cell.angle_beta   90.00
_cell.angle_gamma   90.00
#
_symmetry.space_group_name_H-M   'P 1'
#
loop_
_entity.id
_entity.type
_entity.pdbx_description
1 polymer ?
#
loop_
_entity_poly.entity_id
_entity_poly.type
_entity_poly.pdbx_seq_one_letter_code
_entity_poly.pdbx_strand_id
1 'polypeptide(L)'
;MLIWTAGFLGFPIGGLVGTAVAGRVDDPVAALLGGAVTGLVIGAGQAVVSSRRLDLRRWIPATTIGMGLGLLLGAATVGYGISLAELALMGAMTGLVLGVAQAIALPRHTQLRWAWAAALPLLWALGWTVTTLAMVSVDEQFTVFGAAGAVTFSALSGLLLHRLPAPAGRRLRGSGAHSEHRDAMSTGRNVILGGAAPLVWPPFDAVRRRSEPSGWSTVPATPECPPSPAAPPWLIRRSIWRTRSGRRNFLSTAAAVEAHRGRRSHSTEENHVPVRVHDACARSQF
;
A
#
# COMPACT_ATOMS: atom_id res chain seq x y z
N MET A 1 11.65 -8.41 -21.53
CA MET A 1 10.35 -7.74 -21.29
C MET A 1 9.39 -8.66 -20.55
N LEU A 2 8.98 -9.80 -21.14
CA LEU A 2 8.01 -10.72 -20.52
C LEU A 2 8.36 -11.21 -19.10
N ILE A 3 9.64 -11.43 -18.81
CA ILE A 3 10.05 -11.91 -17.48
C ILE A 3 9.79 -10.83 -16.40
N TRP A 4 10.00 -9.54 -16.73
CA TRP A 4 9.75 -8.45 -15.78
C TRP A 4 8.26 -8.33 -15.46
N THR A 5 7.40 -8.48 -16.47
CA THR A 5 5.95 -8.44 -16.25
C THR A 5 5.50 -9.56 -15.31
N ALA A 6 6.15 -10.73 -15.30
CA ALA A 6 5.86 -11.79 -14.32
C ALA A 6 6.07 -11.36 -12.86
N GLY A 7 6.88 -10.31 -12.62
CA GLY A 7 7.02 -9.67 -11.32
C GLY A 7 5.72 -9.10 -10.76
N PHE A 8 4.69 -8.92 -11.59
CA PHE A 8 3.36 -8.49 -11.14
C PHE A 8 2.79 -9.43 -10.08
N LEU A 9 3.13 -10.73 -10.10
CA LEU A 9 2.68 -11.72 -9.11
C LEU A 9 3.15 -11.39 -7.69
N GLY A 10 4.24 -10.64 -7.54
CA GLY A 10 4.70 -10.17 -6.23
C GLY A 10 3.71 -9.23 -5.54
N PHE A 11 2.88 -8.51 -6.30
CA PHE A 11 1.90 -7.55 -5.77
C PHE A 11 0.71 -8.26 -5.09
N PRO A 12 -0.06 -9.16 -5.74
CA PRO A 12 -1.16 -9.84 -5.08
C PRO A 12 -0.67 -10.74 -3.93
N ILE A 13 0.47 -11.42 -4.10
CA ILE A 13 1.04 -12.23 -3.01
C ILE A 13 1.46 -11.32 -1.85
N GLY A 14 2.15 -10.21 -2.13
CA GLY A 14 2.58 -9.25 -1.12
C GLY A 14 1.41 -8.62 -0.36
N GLY A 15 0.35 -8.25 -1.07
CA GLY A 15 -0.88 -7.73 -0.46
C GLY A 15 -1.54 -8.74 0.47
N LEU A 16 -1.71 -9.99 0.02
CA LEU A 16 -2.29 -11.06 0.85
C LEU A 16 -1.45 -11.33 2.10
N VAL A 17 -0.12 -11.46 1.96
CA VAL A 17 0.77 -11.73 3.09
C VAL A 17 0.83 -10.52 4.03
N GLY A 18 0.86 -9.29 3.49
CA GLY A 18 0.86 -8.05 4.27
C GLY A 18 -0.40 -7.89 5.11
N THR A 19 -1.58 -8.07 4.50
CA THR A 19 -2.87 -8.04 5.19
C THR A 19 -2.99 -9.18 6.20
N ALA A 20 -2.48 -10.38 5.90
CA ALA A 20 -2.50 -11.49 6.85
C ALA A 20 -1.63 -11.24 8.10
N VAL A 21 -0.52 -10.49 7.98
CA VAL A 21 0.37 -10.18 9.10
C VAL A 21 -0.10 -8.98 9.92
N ALA A 22 -0.54 -7.92 9.25
CA ALA A 22 -0.85 -6.64 9.91
C ALA A 22 -2.33 -6.44 10.23
N GLY A 23 -3.23 -7.23 9.64
CA GLY A 23 -4.67 -6.99 9.72
C GLY A 23 -5.11 -5.82 8.84
N ARG A 24 -6.20 -5.15 9.24
CA ARG A 24 -6.67 -3.94 8.56
C ARG A 24 -5.67 -2.80 8.78
N VAL A 25 -5.54 -1.93 7.79
CA VAL A 25 -4.65 -0.76 7.86
C VAL A 25 -5.45 0.42 8.43
N ASP A 26 -5.75 0.35 9.72
CA ASP A 26 -6.47 1.39 10.48
C ASP A 26 -5.61 2.07 11.56
N ASP A 27 -4.38 1.58 11.78
CA ASP A 27 -3.40 2.16 12.70
C ASP A 27 -2.00 2.32 12.05
N PRO A 28 -1.21 3.33 12.44
CA PRO A 28 0.18 3.53 11.98
C PRO A 28 1.08 2.29 12.03
N VAL A 29 0.97 1.47 13.08
CA VAL A 29 1.79 0.26 13.25
C VAL A 29 1.40 -0.79 12.22
N ALA A 30 0.09 -0.97 11.98
CA ALA A 30 -0.41 -1.88 10.95
C ALA A 30 0.02 -1.42 9.54
N ALA A 31 -0.05 -0.11 9.26
CA ALA A 31 0.42 0.46 8.00
C ALA A 31 1.92 0.21 7.77
N LEU A 32 2.74 0.42 8.81
CA LEU A 32 4.18 0.21 8.73
C LEU A 32 4.53 -1.27 8.52
N LEU A 33 3.94 -2.18 9.31
CA LEU A 33 4.19 -3.62 9.23
C LEU A 33 3.66 -4.22 7.92
N GLY A 34 2.42 -3.91 7.57
CA GLY A 34 1.79 -4.38 6.34
C GLY A 34 2.54 -3.89 5.11
N GLY A 35 2.95 -2.62 5.10
CA GLY A 35 3.79 -2.04 4.05
C GLY A 35 5.17 -2.70 3.98
N ALA A 36 5.84 -2.95 5.12
CA ALA A 36 7.14 -3.61 5.15
C ALA A 36 7.08 -5.04 4.59
N VAL A 37 6.11 -5.84 5.05
CA VAL A 37 5.90 -7.23 4.58
C VAL A 37 5.60 -7.25 3.08
N THR A 38 4.72 -6.36 2.62
CA THR A 38 4.39 -6.21 1.19
C THR A 38 5.63 -5.84 0.39
N GLY A 39 6.42 -4.87 0.86
CA GLY A 39 7.66 -4.42 0.23
C GLY A 39 8.73 -5.51 0.17
N LEU A 40 8.81 -6.39 1.17
CA LEU A 40 9.69 -7.54 1.18
C LEU A 40 9.35 -8.50 0.04
N VAL A 41 8.06 -8.87 -0.09
CA VAL A 41 7.58 -9.80 -1.12
C VAL A 41 7.76 -9.21 -2.53
N ILE A 42 7.36 -7.95 -2.73
CA ILE A 42 7.52 -7.25 -4.00
C ILE A 42 9.01 -7.12 -4.36
N GLY A 43 9.84 -6.71 -3.41
CA GLY A 43 11.28 -6.54 -3.61
C GLY A 43 11.96 -7.86 -3.99
N ALA A 44 11.60 -8.96 -3.33
CA ALA A 44 12.09 -10.29 -3.65
C ALA A 44 11.64 -10.73 -5.05
N GLY A 45 10.35 -10.58 -5.37
CA GLY A 45 9.80 -10.90 -6.68
C GLY A 45 10.50 -10.13 -7.81
N GLN A 46 10.64 -8.81 -7.66
CA GLN A 46 11.36 -7.94 -8.60
C GLN A 46 12.82 -8.36 -8.78
N ALA A 47 13.53 -8.65 -7.69
CA ALA A 47 14.93 -9.04 -7.77
C ALA A 47 15.14 -10.36 -8.51
N VAL A 48 14.26 -11.35 -8.28
CA VAL A 48 14.28 -12.66 -8.96
C VAL A 48 14.05 -12.51 -10.46
N VAL A 49 13.07 -11.68 -10.87
CA VAL A 49 12.74 -11.51 -12.30
C VAL A 49 13.69 -10.56 -13.05
N SER A 50 14.56 -9.82 -12.35
CA SER A 50 15.44 -8.81 -12.96
C SER A 50 16.73 -9.37 -13.60
N SER A 51 16.88 -10.69 -13.71
CA SER A 51 18.05 -11.34 -14.35
C SER A 51 19.41 -10.80 -13.85
N ARG A 52 19.57 -10.66 -12.52
CA ARG A 52 20.76 -10.12 -11.82
C ARG A 52 21.10 -8.64 -12.07
N ARG A 53 20.21 -7.85 -12.67
CA ARG A 53 20.41 -6.38 -12.78
C ARG A 53 20.29 -5.66 -11.44
N LEU A 54 19.55 -6.25 -10.51
CA LEU A 54 19.33 -5.72 -9.16
C LEU A 54 20.11 -6.56 -8.15
N ASP A 55 20.87 -5.89 -7.29
CA ASP A 55 21.53 -6.53 -6.15
C ASP A 55 20.48 -6.86 -5.08
N LEU A 56 20.19 -8.15 -4.90
CA LEU A 56 19.22 -8.67 -3.94
C LEU A 56 19.43 -8.08 -2.54
N ARG A 57 20.70 -7.94 -2.11
CA ARG A 57 21.05 -7.50 -0.75
C ARG A 57 20.73 -6.03 -0.50
N ARG A 58 20.63 -5.21 -1.54
CA ARG A 58 20.31 -3.78 -1.44
C ARG A 58 18.86 -3.51 -1.84
N TRP A 59 18.37 -4.21 -2.86
CA TRP A 59 17.04 -3.98 -3.42
C TRP A 59 15.93 -4.39 -2.47
N ILE A 60 16.03 -5.57 -1.83
CA ILE A 60 15.00 -6.06 -0.91
C ILE A 60 14.86 -5.13 0.30
N PRO A 61 15.93 -4.80 1.06
CA PRO A 61 15.78 -3.91 2.21
C PRO A 61 15.28 -2.52 1.82
N ALA A 62 15.75 -1.96 0.70
CA ALA A 62 15.28 -0.67 0.22
C ALA A 62 13.78 -0.68 -0.14
N THR A 63 13.30 -1.73 -0.81
CA THR A 63 11.88 -1.88 -1.14
C THR A 63 11.03 -2.09 0.12
N THR A 64 11.52 -2.88 1.07
CA THR A 64 10.88 -3.13 2.37
C THR A 64 10.71 -1.84 3.16
N ILE A 65 11.80 -1.09 3.36
CA ILE A 65 11.80 0.18 4.11
C ILE A 65 10.96 1.23 3.38
N GLY A 66 11.17 1.36 2.07
CA GLY A 66 10.46 2.33 1.24
C GLY A 66 8.95 2.12 1.24
N MET A 67 8.50 0.86 1.16
CA MET A 67 7.08 0.52 1.19
C MET A 67 6.47 0.71 2.59
N GLY A 68 7.15 0.26 3.65
CA GLY A 68 6.67 0.46 5.03
C GLY A 68 6.51 1.93 5.39
N LEU A 69 7.56 2.73 5.18
CA LEU A 69 7.51 4.17 5.47
C LEU A 69 6.59 4.93 4.51
N GLY A 70 6.57 4.55 3.24
CA GLY A 70 5.72 5.16 2.23
C GLY A 70 4.24 4.95 2.52
N LEU A 71 3.85 3.73 2.89
CA LEU A 71 2.47 3.40 3.23
C LEU A 71 2.04 4.10 4.53
N LEU A 72 2.89 4.07 5.56
CA LEU A 72 2.66 4.82 6.80
C LEU A 72 2.43 6.32 6.52
N LEU A 73 3.33 6.94 5.74
CA LEU A 73 3.24 8.35 5.38
C LEU A 73 1.97 8.63 4.57
N GLY A 74 1.70 7.83 3.54
CA GLY A 74 0.51 7.96 2.69
C GLY A 74 -0.78 7.85 3.50
N ALA A 75 -0.91 6.82 4.34
CA ALA A 75 -2.09 6.60 5.18
C ALA A 75 -2.31 7.75 6.17
N ALA A 76 -1.24 8.21 6.83
CA ALA A 76 -1.30 9.34 7.75
C ALA A 76 -1.68 10.66 7.05
N THR A 77 -1.20 10.90 5.82
CA THR A 77 -1.52 12.13 5.08
C THR A 77 -2.98 12.19 4.61
N VAL A 78 -3.58 11.03 4.35
CA VAL A 78 -4.92 10.91 3.77
C VAL A 78 -5.98 10.65 4.84
N GLY A 79 -5.58 10.39 6.09
CA GLY A 79 -6.51 10.12 7.19
C GLY A 79 -7.33 8.85 6.96
N TYR A 80 -6.77 7.86 6.25
CA TYR A 80 -7.40 6.58 5.93
C TYR A 80 -8.68 6.67 5.07
N GLY A 81 -8.89 7.78 4.38
CA GLY A 81 -9.97 7.94 3.43
C GLY A 81 -9.86 6.97 2.23
N ILE A 82 -11.01 6.57 1.70
CA ILE A 82 -11.15 5.58 0.62
C ILE A 82 -11.61 6.19 -0.71
N SER A 83 -11.66 7.52 -0.81
CA SER A 83 -12.02 8.15 -2.08
C SER A 83 -10.92 7.93 -3.13
N LEU A 84 -11.28 8.02 -4.42
CA LEU A 84 -10.32 7.83 -5.51
C LEU A 84 -9.13 8.80 -5.43
N ALA A 85 -9.38 10.07 -5.12
CA ALA A 85 -8.33 11.08 -4.99
C ALA A 85 -7.40 10.80 -3.80
N GLU A 86 -7.97 10.34 -2.68
CA GLU A 86 -7.25 9.95 -1.47
C GLU A 86 -6.35 8.73 -1.71
N LEU A 87 -6.86 7.69 -2.39
CA LEU A 87 -6.08 6.51 -2.76
C LEU A 87 -4.97 6.83 -3.76
N ALA A 88 -5.26 7.68 -4.75
CA ALA A 88 -4.25 8.15 -5.69
C ALA A 88 -3.14 8.95 -4.98
N LEU A 89 -3.51 9.81 -4.02
CA LEU A 89 -2.55 10.58 -3.22
C LEU A 89 -1.72 9.68 -2.29
N MET A 90 -2.37 8.76 -1.57
CA MET A 90 -1.69 7.74 -0.75
C MET A 90 -0.72 6.93 -1.59
N GLY A 91 -1.16 6.54 -2.79
CA GLY A 91 -0.35 5.87 -3.80
C GLY A 91 0.87 6.68 -4.20
N ALA A 92 0.68 7.95 -4.56
CA ALA A 92 1.76 8.86 -4.96
C ALA A 92 2.81 9.02 -3.85
N MET A 93 2.36 9.20 -2.60
CA MET A 93 3.27 9.34 -1.45
C MET A 93 4.05 8.06 -1.19
N THR A 94 3.39 6.91 -1.28
CA THR A 94 4.05 5.60 -1.17
C THR A 94 5.10 5.42 -2.28
N GLY A 95 4.71 5.71 -3.52
CA GLY A 95 5.59 5.64 -4.69
C GLY A 95 6.77 6.59 -4.60
N LEU A 96 6.62 7.77 -3.99
CA LEU A 96 7.72 8.71 -3.76
C LEU A 96 8.79 8.14 -2.83
N VAL A 97 8.37 7.70 -1.64
CA VAL A 97 9.30 7.15 -0.64
C VAL A 97 9.96 5.87 -1.18
N LEU A 98 9.17 4.98 -1.78
CA LEU A 98 9.65 3.75 -2.39
C LEU A 98 10.61 4.03 -3.56
N GLY A 99 10.27 4.97 -4.45
CA GLY A 99 11.07 5.33 -5.60
C GLY A 99 12.44 5.88 -5.22
N VAL A 100 12.50 6.75 -4.21
CA VAL A 100 13.77 7.25 -3.66
C VAL A 100 14.59 6.12 -3.05
N ALA A 101 13.99 5.27 -2.21
CA ALA A 101 14.68 4.14 -1.61
C ALA A 101 15.27 3.19 -2.67
N GLN A 102 14.49 2.84 -3.68
CA GLN A 102 14.95 1.99 -4.79
C GLN A 102 16.01 2.66 -5.67
N ALA A 103 15.91 3.96 -5.93
CA ALA A 103 16.92 4.70 -6.69
C ALA A 103 18.28 4.74 -5.98
N ILE A 104 18.29 4.76 -4.64
CA ILE A 104 19.52 4.63 -3.83
C ILE A 104 20.09 3.20 -3.92
N ALA A 105 19.23 2.18 -4.00
CA ALA A 105 19.63 0.79 -4.15
C ALA A 105 20.15 0.44 -5.56
N LEU A 106 19.75 1.20 -6.59
CA LEU A 106 20.25 1.03 -7.95
C LEU A 106 21.78 1.26 -8.02
N PRO A 107 22.49 0.52 -8.89
CA PRO A 107 23.92 0.74 -9.09
C PRO A 107 24.21 2.20 -9.46
N ARG A 108 25.26 2.79 -8.87
CA ARG A 108 25.61 4.22 -9.04
C ARG A 108 25.82 4.65 -10.50
N HIS A 109 26.21 3.72 -11.36
CA HIS A 109 26.43 3.94 -12.79
C HIS A 109 25.13 3.98 -13.61
N THR A 110 23.97 3.72 -13.01
CA THR A 110 22.67 3.88 -13.65
C THR A 110 22.37 5.36 -13.80
N GLN A 111 22.66 5.94 -14.98
CA GLN A 111 22.59 7.39 -15.24
C GLN A 111 21.21 8.00 -14.95
N LEU A 112 20.14 7.20 -15.11
CA LEU A 112 18.75 7.63 -14.99
C LEU A 112 18.07 7.10 -13.72
N ARG A 113 18.82 6.77 -12.66
CA ARG A 113 18.23 6.29 -11.38
C ARG A 113 17.27 7.29 -10.73
N TRP A 114 17.47 8.59 -10.93
CA TRP A 114 16.52 9.60 -10.42
C TRP A 114 15.27 9.72 -11.29
N ALA A 115 15.33 9.36 -12.57
CA ALA A 115 14.12 9.23 -13.40
C ALA A 115 13.24 8.07 -12.91
N TRP A 116 13.84 6.99 -12.37
CA TRP A 116 13.10 5.95 -11.65
C TRP A 116 12.36 6.54 -10.44
N ALA A 117 13.07 7.23 -9.55
CA ALA A 117 12.45 7.87 -8.38
C ALA A 117 11.31 8.84 -8.74
N ALA A 118 11.46 9.61 -9.83
CA ALA A 118 10.44 10.54 -10.29
C ALA A 118 9.22 9.86 -10.93
N ALA A 119 9.41 8.73 -11.61
CA ALA A 119 8.33 8.00 -12.27
C ALA A 119 7.46 7.19 -11.28
N LEU A 120 8.08 6.66 -10.22
CA LEU A 120 7.43 5.78 -9.25
C LEU A 120 6.18 6.37 -8.59
N PRO A 121 6.14 7.64 -8.11
CA PRO A 121 4.92 8.27 -7.61
C PRO A 121 3.75 8.20 -8.60
N LEU A 122 4.02 8.54 -9.87
CA LEU A 122 3.00 8.58 -10.92
C LEU A 122 2.49 7.17 -11.25
N LEU A 123 3.41 6.21 -11.35
CA LEU A 123 3.06 4.81 -11.62
C LEU A 123 2.27 4.20 -10.46
N TRP A 124 2.60 4.53 -9.22
CA TRP A 124 1.92 4.02 -8.04
C TRP A 124 0.52 4.62 -7.89
N ALA A 125 0.40 5.94 -8.09
CA ALA A 125 -0.90 6.62 -8.15
C ALA A 125 -1.78 6.03 -9.27
N LEU A 126 -1.21 5.80 -10.45
CA LEU A 126 -1.92 5.18 -11.57
C LEU A 126 -2.38 3.76 -11.25
N GLY A 127 -1.56 2.95 -10.58
CA GLY A 127 -1.93 1.60 -10.14
C GLY A 127 -3.16 1.58 -9.22
N TRP A 128 -3.21 2.53 -8.28
CA TRP A 128 -4.39 2.73 -7.42
C TRP A 128 -5.61 3.19 -8.21
N THR A 129 -5.48 4.21 -9.04
CA THR A 129 -6.57 4.70 -9.90
C THR A 129 -7.15 3.60 -10.78
N VAL A 130 -6.30 2.80 -11.44
CA VAL A 130 -6.74 1.68 -12.29
C VAL A 130 -7.47 0.62 -11.47
N THR A 131 -7.00 0.32 -10.26
CA THR A 131 -7.66 -0.67 -9.39
C THR A 131 -9.03 -0.19 -8.95
N THR A 132 -9.16 1.07 -8.56
CA THR A 132 -10.44 1.68 -8.18
C THR A 132 -11.42 1.70 -9.34
N LEU A 133 -10.96 2.07 -10.55
CA LEU A 133 -11.80 2.09 -11.75
C LEU A 133 -12.18 0.69 -12.24
N ALA A 134 -11.34 -0.31 -12.01
CA ALA A 134 -11.62 -1.70 -12.36
C ALA A 134 -12.61 -2.40 -11.41
N MET A 135 -13.21 -1.67 -10.43
CA MET A 135 -14.24 -2.17 -9.51
C MET A 135 -13.81 -3.42 -8.73
N VAL A 136 -12.53 -3.53 -8.35
CA VAL A 136 -12.10 -4.48 -7.31
C VAL A 136 -12.45 -3.86 -5.97
N SER A 137 -13.21 -4.58 -5.13
CA SER A 137 -13.71 -4.16 -3.82
C SER A 137 -12.65 -3.42 -2.99
N VAL A 138 -12.68 -2.08 -3.02
CA VAL A 138 -11.75 -1.20 -2.30
C VAL A 138 -12.01 -1.23 -0.79
N ASP A 139 -13.15 -1.78 -0.38
CA ASP A 139 -13.62 -1.84 1.01
C ASP A 139 -12.74 -2.68 1.94
N GLU A 140 -11.84 -3.52 1.41
CA GLU A 140 -10.96 -4.40 2.21
C GLU A 140 -9.63 -3.75 2.65
N GLN A 141 -9.37 -2.48 2.33
CA GLN A 141 -8.19 -1.71 2.81
C GLN A 141 -6.85 -2.43 2.65
N PHE A 142 -6.60 -3.00 1.47
CA PHE A 142 -5.35 -3.70 1.18
C PHE A 142 -4.13 -2.78 1.24
N THR A 143 -2.97 -3.35 1.58
CA THR A 143 -1.68 -2.66 1.63
C THR A 143 -1.11 -2.30 0.24
N VAL A 144 -1.73 -2.79 -0.84
CA VAL A 144 -1.30 -2.60 -2.23
C VAL A 144 -2.51 -2.62 -3.18
N PHE A 145 -2.37 -1.97 -4.32
CA PHE A 145 -3.38 -1.99 -5.39
C PHE A 145 -3.59 -3.40 -5.97
N GLY A 146 -4.76 -3.63 -6.55
CA GLY A 146 -5.20 -4.93 -7.05
C GLY A 146 -4.49 -5.37 -8.34
N ALA A 147 -4.85 -6.56 -8.83
CA ALA A 147 -4.19 -7.20 -9.97
C ALA A 147 -4.14 -6.31 -11.23
N ALA A 148 -5.22 -5.57 -11.54
CA ALA A 148 -5.28 -4.66 -12.68
C ALA A 148 -4.25 -3.51 -12.56
N GLY A 149 -4.14 -2.91 -11.38
CA GLY A 149 -3.10 -1.92 -11.06
C GLY A 149 -1.70 -2.53 -11.15
N ALA A 150 -1.50 -3.75 -10.65
CA ALA A 150 -0.22 -4.45 -10.66
C ALA A 150 0.28 -4.79 -12.06
N VAL A 151 -0.61 -5.20 -12.96
CA VAL A 151 -0.27 -5.43 -14.37
C VAL A 151 0.12 -4.11 -15.03
N THR A 152 -0.67 -3.05 -14.85
CA THR A 152 -0.37 -1.71 -15.38
C THR A 152 0.99 -1.21 -14.89
N PHE A 153 1.22 -1.26 -13.57
CA PHE A 153 2.49 -0.88 -12.95
C PHE A 153 3.66 -1.70 -13.50
N SER A 154 3.53 -3.02 -13.57
CA SER A 154 4.61 -3.91 -14.01
C SER A 154 4.96 -3.71 -15.47
N ALA A 155 3.97 -3.48 -16.34
CA ALA A 155 4.18 -3.19 -17.75
C ALA A 155 4.93 -1.86 -17.94
N LEU A 156 4.49 -0.79 -17.28
CA LEU A 156 5.07 0.54 -17.41
C LEU A 156 6.45 0.66 -16.75
N SER A 157 6.62 0.11 -15.54
CA SER A 157 7.92 0.06 -14.87
C SER A 157 8.93 -0.80 -15.63
N GLY A 158 8.47 -1.88 -16.25
CA GLY A 158 9.29 -2.69 -17.14
C GLY A 158 9.78 -1.88 -18.33
N LEU A 159 8.87 -1.16 -19.01
CA LEU A 159 9.20 -0.25 -20.11
C LEU A 159 10.23 0.78 -19.68
N LEU A 160 10.03 1.39 -18.51
CA LEU A 160 10.97 2.34 -17.93
C LEU A 160 12.36 1.72 -17.71
N LEU A 161 12.46 0.54 -17.08
CA LEU A 161 13.74 -0.16 -16.88
C LEU A 161 14.44 -0.51 -18.18
N HIS A 162 13.69 -0.82 -19.24
CA HIS A 162 14.29 -1.10 -20.54
C HIS A 162 14.85 0.14 -21.23
N ARG A 163 14.29 1.32 -20.94
CA ARG A 163 14.83 2.60 -21.41
C ARG A 163 16.05 3.06 -20.61
N LEU A 164 16.32 2.48 -19.44
CA LEU A 164 17.56 2.74 -18.70
C LEU A 164 18.73 2.04 -19.41
N PRO A 165 19.73 2.77 -19.92
CA PRO A 165 20.88 2.17 -20.58
C PRO A 165 21.60 1.21 -19.62
N ALA A 166 21.88 -0.01 -20.09
CA ALA A 166 22.74 -0.92 -19.36
C ALA A 166 24.15 -0.32 -19.26
N PRO A 167 24.91 -0.56 -18.17
CA PRO A 167 26.31 -0.18 -18.11
C PRO A 167 27.02 -0.70 -19.36
N ALA A 168 27.64 0.22 -20.11
CA ALA A 168 28.58 -0.13 -21.16
C ALA A 168 29.67 -0.96 -20.50
N GLY A 169 29.57 -2.28 -20.62
CA GLY A 169 30.63 -3.20 -20.25
C GLY A 169 31.90 -2.68 -20.91
N ARG A 170 32.93 -2.49 -20.09
CA ARG A 170 34.26 -2.03 -20.43
C ARG A 170 34.83 -2.90 -21.56
N ARG A 171 34.45 -2.62 -22.80
CA ARG A 171 34.93 -3.28 -24.03
C ARG A 171 36.28 -2.65 -24.40
N LEU A 172 37.19 -2.62 -23.43
CA LEU A 172 38.56 -2.14 -23.54
C LEU A 172 39.45 -2.94 -22.58
N ARG A 173 39.65 -4.24 -22.88
CA ARG A 173 40.89 -4.97 -22.59
C ARG A 173 40.90 -6.29 -23.35
N GLY A 174 41.88 -6.45 -24.23
CA GLY A 174 41.94 -7.46 -25.29
C GLY A 174 41.86 -6.76 -26.64
N SER A 175 42.78 -5.83 -26.94
CA SER A 175 44.12 -6.18 -27.44
C SER A 175 44.04 -7.37 -28.39
N GLY A 176 44.07 -7.08 -29.69
CA GLY A 176 44.54 -8.04 -30.67
C GLY A 176 45.93 -8.50 -30.25
N ALA A 177 46.05 -9.79 -29.95
CA ALA A 177 47.28 -10.57 -29.94
C ALA A 177 46.90 -12.00 -29.54
N HIS A 178 46.17 -12.69 -30.41
CA HIS A 178 46.54 -14.04 -30.82
C HIS A 178 45.59 -14.48 -31.93
N SER A 179 46.16 -14.45 -33.13
CA SER A 179 45.71 -15.19 -34.27
C SER A 179 45.58 -16.68 -33.92
N GLU A 180 44.61 -17.28 -34.59
CA GLU A 180 44.71 -18.63 -35.12
C GLU A 180 44.42 -19.78 -34.16
N HIS A 181 43.66 -20.74 -34.70
CA HIS A 181 43.50 -22.11 -34.24
C HIS A 181 42.30 -22.40 -33.31
N ARG A 182 41.10 -22.48 -33.91
CA ARG A 182 40.31 -23.72 -33.96
C ARG A 182 38.97 -23.51 -34.67
N ASP A 183 38.94 -23.95 -35.93
CA ASP A 183 37.76 -24.55 -36.53
C ASP A 183 37.48 -25.93 -35.90
N ALA A 184 36.24 -26.37 -36.09
CA ALA A 184 35.70 -27.72 -35.88
C ALA A 184 35.16 -28.07 -34.48
N MET A 185 33.85 -27.87 -34.29
CA MET A 185 32.82 -28.92 -34.10
C MET A 185 31.54 -28.24 -33.59
N SER A 186 30.51 -28.12 -34.44
CA SER A 186 29.49 -29.15 -34.69
C SER A 186 28.45 -29.24 -33.56
N THR A 187 27.26 -28.74 -33.89
CA THR A 187 25.99 -29.46 -33.73
C THR A 187 25.37 -29.61 -32.34
N GLY A 188 24.13 -29.12 -32.19
CA GLY A 188 23.19 -29.81 -31.31
C GLY A 188 22.03 -29.01 -30.70
N ARG A 189 20.97 -28.81 -31.50
CA ARG A 189 19.55 -28.96 -31.14
C ARG A 189 18.86 -27.97 -30.16
N ASN A 190 17.96 -27.22 -30.81
CA ASN A 190 16.55 -26.90 -30.50
C ASN A 190 15.77 -27.78 -29.48
N VAL A 191 14.54 -27.28 -29.19
CA VAL A 191 13.37 -27.82 -28.44
C VAL A 191 13.34 -27.29 -26.98
N ILE A 192 12.31 -26.67 -26.38
CA ILE A 192 10.83 -26.76 -26.51
C ILE A 192 10.18 -25.39 -26.27
N LEU A 193 9.28 -24.96 -27.18
CA LEU A 193 8.24 -23.97 -26.94
C LEU A 193 7.07 -24.65 -26.21
N GLY A 194 6.86 -24.31 -24.94
CA GLY A 194 5.65 -24.66 -24.19
C GLY A 194 4.66 -23.49 -24.24
N GLY A 195 3.52 -23.70 -24.88
CA GLY A 195 2.44 -22.71 -24.97
C GLY A 195 1.86 -22.40 -23.60
N ALA A 196 1.83 -21.12 -23.24
CA ALA A 196 1.07 -20.62 -22.10
C ALA A 196 -0.38 -20.38 -22.55
N ALA A 197 -1.28 -21.26 -22.12
CA ALA A 197 -2.70 -20.97 -22.14
C ALA A 197 -3.01 -19.78 -21.21
N PRO A 198 -4.00 -18.92 -21.52
CA PRO A 198 -4.40 -17.85 -20.62
C PRO A 198 -5.01 -18.46 -19.35
N LEU A 199 -4.32 -18.28 -18.23
CA LEU A 199 -4.79 -18.63 -16.91
C LEU A 199 -5.87 -17.61 -16.49
N VAL A 200 -7.10 -17.85 -16.93
CA VAL A 200 -8.28 -17.10 -16.47
C VAL A 200 -8.53 -17.53 -15.02
N TRP A 201 -8.23 -16.64 -14.08
CA TRP A 201 -8.52 -16.84 -12.66
C TRP A 201 -10.05 -16.83 -12.45
N PRO A 202 -10.60 -17.76 -11.65
CA PRO A 202 -12.00 -17.68 -11.24
C PRO A 202 -12.24 -16.42 -10.39
N PRO A 203 -13.46 -15.86 -10.40
CA PRO A 203 -13.84 -14.78 -9.50
C PRO A 203 -13.65 -15.22 -8.03
N PHE A 204 -13.11 -14.30 -7.21
CA PHE A 204 -12.68 -14.54 -5.82
C PHE A 204 -13.79 -15.05 -4.87
N ASP A 205 -15.05 -15.02 -5.29
CA ASP A 205 -16.18 -15.59 -4.55
C ASP A 205 -16.02 -17.10 -4.27
N ALA A 206 -15.22 -17.81 -5.05
CA ALA A 206 -14.99 -19.25 -4.88
C ALA A 206 -14.13 -19.59 -3.66
N VAL A 207 -13.26 -18.69 -3.19
CA VAL A 207 -12.42 -18.90 -1.99
C VAL A 207 -13.19 -18.63 -0.70
N ARG A 208 -14.19 -17.74 -0.74
CA ARG A 208 -15.06 -17.41 0.40
C ARG A 208 -15.91 -18.59 0.88
N ARG A 209 -16.29 -19.51 -0.01
CA ARG A 209 -17.17 -20.65 0.32
C ARG A 209 -16.50 -21.81 1.06
N ARG A 210 -15.18 -21.80 1.23
CA ARG A 210 -14.45 -22.92 1.87
C ARG A 210 -14.07 -22.63 3.33
N SER A 211 -14.39 -21.44 3.85
CA SER A 211 -14.09 -21.00 5.20
C SER A 211 -15.34 -20.68 6.04
N GLU A 212 -16.51 -21.20 5.68
CA GLU A 212 -17.63 -21.26 6.61
C GLU A 212 -17.39 -22.43 7.59
N PRO A 213 -17.15 -22.19 8.89
CA PRO A 213 -17.23 -23.24 9.87
C PRO A 213 -18.68 -23.72 9.95
N SER A 214 -18.93 -24.95 9.47
CA SER A 214 -20.17 -25.67 9.69
C SER A 214 -20.34 -25.94 11.19
N GLY A 215 -20.90 -24.99 11.94
CA GLY A 215 -21.14 -25.16 13.36
C GLY A 215 -21.11 -23.86 14.15
N TRP A 216 -22.05 -22.95 13.90
CA TRP A 216 -22.45 -21.99 14.92
C TRP A 216 -23.96 -22.06 15.12
N SER A 217 -24.27 -22.46 16.35
CA SER A 217 -25.57 -22.59 16.97
C SER A 217 -26.43 -21.36 16.77
N THR A 218 -27.73 -21.61 16.65
CA THR A 218 -28.81 -20.63 16.78
C THR A 218 -28.59 -19.72 17.98
N VAL A 219 -28.25 -18.46 17.72
CA VAL A 219 -28.33 -17.38 18.72
C VAL A 219 -29.82 -17.15 19.02
N PRO A 220 -30.27 -17.22 20.28
CA PRO A 220 -31.65 -16.87 20.61
C PRO A 220 -31.90 -15.39 20.30
N ALA A 221 -33.00 -15.11 19.63
CA ALA A 221 -33.43 -13.77 19.24
C ALA A 221 -33.38 -12.83 20.45
N THR A 222 -32.63 -11.73 20.32
CA THR A 222 -32.70 -10.61 21.26
C THR A 222 -34.11 -10.01 21.21
N PRO A 223 -34.72 -9.65 22.35
CA PRO A 223 -36.03 -9.02 22.37
C PRO A 223 -35.99 -7.70 21.61
N GLU A 224 -36.87 -7.55 20.62
CA GLU A 224 -37.04 -6.33 19.84
C GLU A 224 -37.48 -5.18 20.75
N CYS A 225 -36.76 -4.06 20.72
CA CYS A 225 -37.21 -2.84 21.36
C CYS A 225 -38.46 -2.30 20.64
N PRO A 226 -39.48 -1.83 21.39
CA PRO A 226 -40.63 -1.18 20.78
C PRO A 226 -40.20 0.10 20.04
N PRO A 227 -40.88 0.47 18.93
CA PRO A 227 -40.57 1.67 18.17
C PRO A 227 -40.71 2.92 19.05
N SER A 228 -39.66 3.74 19.06
CA SER A 228 -39.62 5.00 19.79
C SER A 228 -40.68 5.97 19.24
N PRO A 229 -41.44 6.69 20.08
CA PRO A 229 -42.41 7.67 19.62
C PRO A 229 -41.70 8.80 18.86
N ALA A 230 -42.29 9.21 17.74
CA ALA A 230 -41.77 10.26 16.88
C ALA A 230 -41.42 11.53 17.68
N ALA A 231 -40.19 12.02 17.52
CA ALA A 231 -39.73 13.21 18.20
C ALA A 231 -40.57 14.44 17.80
N PRO A 232 -40.95 15.31 18.75
CA PRO A 232 -41.78 16.47 18.45
C PRO A 232 -41.02 17.51 17.59
N PRO A 233 -41.70 18.19 16.66
CA PRO A 233 -41.08 19.00 15.61
C PRO A 233 -40.25 20.22 16.09
N TRP A 234 -40.32 20.59 17.37
CA TRP A 234 -39.57 21.72 17.92
C TRP A 234 -38.09 21.40 18.23
N LEU A 235 -37.70 20.12 18.31
CA LEU A 235 -36.31 19.71 18.58
C LEU A 235 -35.39 19.81 17.35
N ILE A 236 -35.93 19.73 16.13
CA ILE A 236 -35.17 19.84 14.87
C ILE A 236 -34.68 21.27 14.61
N ARG A 237 -35.35 22.29 15.17
CA ARG A 237 -34.98 23.70 14.96
C ARG A 237 -33.77 24.18 15.77
N ARG A 238 -33.34 23.46 16.82
CA ARG A 238 -32.18 23.85 17.64
C ARG A 238 -30.83 23.37 17.11
N SER A 239 -30.78 22.30 16.30
CA SER A 239 -29.51 21.79 15.74
C SER A 239 -28.97 22.66 14.60
N ILE A 240 -29.84 23.35 13.86
CA ILE A 240 -29.47 24.20 12.71
C ILE A 240 -28.82 25.53 13.14
N TRP A 241 -29.07 26.00 14.38
CA TRP A 241 -28.46 27.25 14.87
C TRP A 241 -27.07 27.06 15.49
N ARG A 242 -26.65 25.83 15.81
CA ARG A 242 -25.33 25.56 16.43
C ARG A 242 -24.19 25.37 15.43
N THR A 243 -24.47 25.12 14.15
CA THR A 243 -23.45 24.87 13.11
C THR A 243 -23.02 26.11 12.34
N ARG A 244 -23.64 27.29 12.57
CA ARG A 244 -23.31 28.52 11.84
C ARG A 244 -22.39 29.52 12.57
N SER A 245 -22.11 29.31 13.86
CA SER A 245 -21.26 30.22 14.67
C SER A 245 -19.81 29.77 14.87
N GLY A 246 -19.42 28.56 14.45
CA GLY A 246 -18.08 28.00 14.67
C GLY A 246 -17.02 28.28 13.59
N ARG A 247 -17.34 29.06 12.54
CA ARG A 247 -16.47 29.22 11.34
C ARG A 247 -15.81 30.59 11.16
N ARG A 248 -15.69 31.36 12.25
CA ARG A 248 -14.89 32.60 12.30
C ARG A 248 -14.16 32.64 13.63
N ASN A 249 -12.95 32.07 13.68
CA ASN A 249 -11.86 32.38 14.63
C ASN A 249 -10.72 31.34 14.49
N PHE A 250 -10.17 31.18 13.29
CA PHE A 250 -8.97 30.33 13.07
C PHE A 250 -7.87 31.06 12.29
N LEU A 251 -7.69 32.36 12.59
CA LEU A 251 -6.55 33.17 12.16
C LEU A 251 -6.13 34.10 13.31
N SER A 252 -5.65 33.53 14.42
CA SER A 252 -4.81 34.22 15.43
C SER A 252 -4.40 33.26 16.54
N THR A 253 -3.52 32.31 16.26
CA THR A 253 -2.81 31.55 17.31
C THR A 253 -1.54 30.90 16.76
N ALA A 254 -0.65 31.73 16.21
CA ALA A 254 0.71 31.32 15.85
C ALA A 254 1.80 32.13 16.58
N ALA A 255 1.46 32.80 17.69
CA ALA A 255 2.40 33.71 18.37
C ALA A 255 2.42 33.63 19.91
N ALA A 256 1.99 32.54 20.54
CA ALA A 256 1.98 32.46 22.01
C ALA A 256 2.18 31.05 22.58
N VAL A 257 3.32 30.40 22.26
CA VAL A 257 3.71 29.12 22.90
C VAL A 257 5.03 29.23 23.70
N GLU A 258 5.67 30.39 23.76
CA GLU A 258 6.94 30.56 24.47
C GLU A 258 6.81 31.41 25.75
N ALA A 259 5.97 30.99 26.72
CA ALA A 259 6.08 31.41 28.13
C ALA A 259 4.98 30.77 28.99
N HIS A 260 5.23 29.57 29.54
CA HIS A 260 4.81 29.23 30.91
C HIS A 260 5.29 27.82 31.28
N ARG A 261 6.58 27.70 31.57
CA ARG A 261 7.14 26.55 32.29
C ARG A 261 7.38 26.99 33.73
N GLY A 262 6.46 26.61 34.64
CA GLY A 262 6.74 26.58 36.08
C GLY A 262 5.65 27.12 36.98
N ARG A 263 4.82 26.24 37.56
CA ARG A 263 4.52 26.21 39.00
C ARG A 263 3.61 25.03 39.42
N ARG A 264 4.21 24.15 40.25
CA ARG A 264 3.73 23.56 41.52
C ARG A 264 2.27 23.10 41.72
N SER A 265 2.15 21.79 41.92
CA SER A 265 1.63 21.06 43.12
C SER A 265 0.60 21.71 44.07
N HIS A 266 -0.59 21.09 44.19
CA HIS A 266 -1.30 20.65 45.42
C HIS A 266 -2.66 20.01 45.02
N SER A 267 -2.87 18.71 45.23
CA SER A 267 -3.71 18.04 46.26
C SER A 267 -5.18 18.48 46.38
N THR A 268 -6.10 17.57 46.03
CA THR A 268 -7.40 17.19 46.69
C THR A 268 -8.11 16.20 45.75
N GLU A 269 -8.37 14.94 46.11
CA GLU A 269 -9.40 14.44 47.03
C GLU A 269 -10.78 14.24 46.34
N GLU A 270 -11.31 13.01 46.50
CA GLU A 270 -12.69 12.54 46.31
C GLU A 270 -13.43 12.71 44.97
N ASN A 271 -13.79 11.59 44.31
CA ASN A 271 -15.10 10.95 44.53
C ASN A 271 -15.31 9.73 43.63
N HIS A 272 -15.63 8.59 44.25
CA HIS A 272 -16.16 7.39 43.61
C HIS A 272 -17.68 7.50 43.53
N VAL A 273 -18.24 7.47 42.32
CA VAL A 273 -19.69 7.31 42.09
C VAL A 273 -19.92 6.02 41.28
N PRO A 274 -20.82 5.12 41.72
CA PRO A 274 -21.12 3.90 40.97
C PRO A 274 -22.00 4.22 39.75
N VAL A 275 -21.52 3.83 38.57
CA VAL A 275 -22.25 3.91 37.30
C VAL A 275 -23.39 2.90 37.31
N ARG A 276 -24.64 3.40 37.31
CA ARG A 276 -25.85 2.59 37.09
C ARG A 276 -25.98 2.17 35.62
N VAL A 277 -26.36 0.91 35.43
CA VAL A 277 -26.47 0.18 34.15
C VAL A 277 -27.76 0.52 33.39
N HIS A 278 -28.05 1.80 33.14
CA HIS A 278 -29.26 2.19 32.36
C HIS A 278 -29.01 2.98 31.06
N ASP A 279 -27.75 3.25 30.69
CA ASP A 279 -27.43 4.11 29.52
C ASP A 279 -27.08 3.34 28.22
N ALA A 280 -27.40 2.05 28.12
CA ALA A 280 -27.03 1.25 26.95
C ALA A 280 -27.89 1.49 25.69
N CYS A 281 -29.05 2.16 25.78
CA CYS A 281 -29.92 2.39 24.60
C CYS A 281 -29.87 3.80 24.00
N ALA A 282 -29.28 4.79 24.67
CA ALA A 282 -29.30 6.18 24.19
C ALA A 282 -28.10 6.56 23.28
N ARG A 283 -27.12 5.67 23.12
CA ARG A 283 -25.85 5.98 22.45
C ARG A 283 -25.71 5.47 21.00
N SER A 284 -26.75 4.82 20.45
CA SER A 284 -26.72 4.26 19.08
C SER A 284 -27.53 5.04 18.04
N GLN A 285 -27.96 6.27 18.34
CA GLN A 285 -28.81 7.07 17.43
C GLN A 285 -28.33 8.51 17.17
N PHE A 286 -27.04 8.80 17.39
CA PHE A 286 -26.40 10.06 16.94
C PHE A 286 -25.10 9.80 16.22
#